data_AF-A0A1T5J345-F1
#
_entry.id   AF-A0A1T5J345-F1
#
_cell.length_a   1.000
_cell.length_b   1.000
_cell.length_c   1.000
_cell.angle_alpha   90.00
_cell.angle_beta   90.00
_cell.angle_gamma   90.00
#
_symmetry.space_group_name_H-M   'P 1'
#
loop_
_entity.id
_entity.type
_entity.pdbx_description
1 polymer ?
#
loop_
_entity_poly.entity_id
_entity_poly.type
_entity_poly.pdbx_seq_one_letter_code
_entity_poly.pdbx_strand_id
1 'polypeptide(L)'
;MKFINSPYPLVKLPNDLQLTLFLIKEELKSRKFFNTLQQMGLDDCYFQPHLDTLILRSLDMDDELDSTFDAYYEIIERRSKKIDADNDSIMKQALKAYYELLEQRKKLNAVKKEAKVS
;
A
#
# COMPACT_ATOMS: atom_id res chain seq x y z
N MET A 1 11.82 33.88 10.61
CA MET A 1 10.73 32.92 10.93
C MET A 1 11.25 31.91 11.92
N LYS A 2 10.62 31.77 13.09
CA LYS A 2 11.00 30.78 14.11
C LYS A 2 10.25 29.47 13.82
N PHE A 3 10.97 28.39 13.53
CA PHE A 3 10.38 27.07 13.41
C PHE A 3 9.95 26.59 14.80
N ILE A 4 8.67 26.29 14.95
CA ILE A 4 8.07 25.75 16.17
C ILE A 4 8.56 24.30 16.31
N ASN A 5 9.12 23.97 17.48
CA ASN A 5 9.60 22.63 17.83
C ASN A 5 8.45 21.62 17.68
N SER A 6 8.49 20.81 16.63
CA SER A 6 7.67 19.60 16.52
C SER A 6 8.22 18.56 17.52
N PRO A 7 7.39 17.94 18.37
CA PRO A 7 7.83 16.92 19.34
C PRO A 7 8.25 15.60 18.69
N TYR A 8 8.11 15.48 17.37
CA TYR A 8 8.54 14.31 16.61
C TYR A 8 9.89 14.61 15.97
N PRO A 9 10.95 13.82 16.25
CA PRO A 9 12.20 13.98 15.53
C PRO A 9 11.92 13.90 14.04
N LEU A 10 12.48 14.84 13.28
CA LEU A 10 12.46 14.83 11.81
C LEU A 10 13.33 13.64 11.35
N VAL A 11 12.80 12.43 11.49
CA VAL A 11 13.47 11.21 11.05
C VAL A 11 13.44 11.21 9.53
N LYS A 12 14.62 11.30 8.93
CA LYS A 12 14.77 11.07 7.49
C LYS A 12 14.36 9.63 7.22
N LEU A 13 13.21 9.42 6.57
CA LEU A 13 12.75 8.09 6.22
C LEU A 13 13.79 7.43 5.30
N PRO A 14 14.12 6.14 5.48
CA PRO A 14 14.95 5.41 4.52
C PRO A 14 14.39 5.53 3.10
N ASN A 15 15.25 5.60 2.08
CA ASN A 15 14.81 5.80 0.70
C ASN A 15 13.83 4.72 0.24
N ASP A 16 14.05 3.46 0.63
CA ASP A 16 13.19 2.33 0.25
C ASP A 16 11.79 2.45 0.88
N LEU A 17 11.72 3.00 2.10
CA LEU A 17 10.45 3.29 2.78
C LEU A 17 9.70 4.41 2.06
N GLN A 18 10.40 5.49 1.68
CA GLN A 18 9.79 6.60 0.95
C GLN A 18 9.25 6.13 -0.41
N LEU A 19 10.03 5.32 -1.12
CA LEU A 19 9.62 4.75 -2.40
C LEU A 19 8.39 3.86 -2.23
N THR A 20 8.40 2.95 -1.26
CA THR A 20 7.26 2.05 -1.01
C THR A 20 6.00 2.83 -0.67
N LEU A 21 6.09 3.84 0.21
CA LEU A 21 4.96 4.69 0.56
C LEU A 21 4.45 5.50 -0.63
N PHE A 22 5.35 5.98 -1.48
CA PHE A 22 4.99 6.67 -2.71
C PHE A 22 4.21 5.74 -3.66
N LEU A 23 4.69 4.52 -3.88
CA LEU A 23 4.01 3.53 -4.72
C LEU A 23 2.62 3.19 -4.18
N ILE A 24 2.51 2.90 -2.88
CA ILE A 24 1.22 2.62 -2.22
C ILE A 24 0.26 3.81 -2.37
N LYS A 25 0.77 5.05 -2.21
CA LYS A 25 -0.04 6.25 -2.38
C LYS A 25 -0.61 6.36 -3.79
N GLU A 26 0.21 6.16 -4.81
CA GLU A 26 -0.21 6.26 -6.21
C GLU A 26 -1.16 5.13 -6.60
N GLU A 27 -0.95 3.92 -6.10
CA GLU A 27 -1.86 2.79 -6.26
C GLU A 27 -3.24 3.09 -5.66
N LEU A 28 -3.28 3.61 -4.42
CA LEU A 28 -4.53 3.95 -3.75
C LEU A 28 -5.32 5.03 -4.49
N LYS A 29 -4.63 6.03 -5.05
CA LYS A 29 -5.24 7.07 -5.89
C LYS A 29 -5.83 6.48 -7.17
N SER A 30 -5.05 5.65 -7.86
CA SER A 30 -5.50 4.90 -9.03
C SER A 30 -6.77 4.12 -8.70
N ARG A 31 -6.71 3.26 -7.69
CA ARG A 31 -7.83 2.41 -7.26
C ARG A 31 -9.08 3.22 -6.94
N LYS A 32 -8.95 4.32 -6.18
CA LYS A 32 -10.08 5.21 -5.86
C LYS A 32 -10.69 5.82 -7.11
N PHE A 33 -9.86 6.33 -8.02
CA PHE A 33 -10.30 6.95 -9.27
C PHE A 33 -11.09 5.96 -10.13
N PHE A 34 -10.53 4.79 -10.40
CA PHE A 34 -11.19 3.76 -11.23
C PHE A 34 -12.45 3.19 -10.56
N ASN A 35 -12.45 3.01 -9.23
CA ASN A 35 -13.65 2.61 -8.49
C ASN A 35 -14.77 3.67 -8.62
N THR A 36 -14.43 4.95 -8.65
CA THR A 36 -15.41 6.02 -8.88
C THR A 36 -15.91 6.05 -10.32
N LEU A 37 -15.05 5.81 -11.31
CA LEU A 37 -15.47 5.67 -12.72
C LEU A 37 -16.46 4.51 -12.87
N GLN A 38 -16.14 3.35 -12.29
CA GLN A 38 -17.01 2.17 -12.30
C GLN A 38 -18.37 2.47 -11.66
N GLN A 39 -18.40 3.18 -10.53
CA GLN A 39 -19.66 3.62 -9.90
C GLN A 39 -20.50 4.55 -10.78
N MET A 40 -19.88 5.23 -11.75
CA MET A 40 -20.56 6.06 -12.75
C MET A 40 -20.95 5.29 -14.02
N GLY A 41 -20.73 3.98 -14.06
CA GLY A 41 -21.01 3.12 -15.22
C GLY A 41 -19.92 3.12 -16.29
N LEU A 42 -18.71 3.58 -15.96
CA LEU A 42 -17.54 3.54 -16.84
C LEU A 42 -16.68 2.32 -16.47
N ASP A 43 -17.11 1.14 -16.91
CA ASP A 43 -16.57 -0.16 -16.45
C ASP A 43 -15.37 -0.67 -17.29
N ASP A 44 -15.19 -0.20 -18.53
CA ASP A 44 -14.17 -0.69 -19.48
C ASP A 44 -12.89 0.16 -19.52
N CYS A 45 -12.35 0.49 -18.36
CA CYS A 45 -11.13 1.31 -18.28
C CYS A 45 -9.86 0.43 -18.20
N TYR A 46 -9.34 0.00 -19.36
CA TYR A 46 -8.15 -0.87 -19.47
C TYR A 46 -6.80 -0.22 -19.10
N PHE A 47 -6.78 1.08 -18.82
CA PHE A 47 -5.56 1.84 -18.58
C PHE A 47 -5.24 2.02 -17.09
N GLN A 48 -5.79 1.18 -16.22
CA GLN A 48 -5.48 1.23 -14.80
C GLN A 48 -4.01 0.86 -14.57
N PRO A 49 -3.20 1.76 -13.97
CA PRO A 49 -1.86 1.37 -13.56
C PRO A 49 -1.96 0.39 -12.40
N HIS A 50 -1.20 -0.71 -12.52
CA HIS A 50 -1.03 -1.73 -11.50
C HIS A 50 0.40 -1.63 -10.95
N LEU A 51 0.53 -1.19 -9.69
CA LEU A 51 1.82 -1.04 -8.99
C LEU A 51 2.07 -2.15 -7.95
N ASP A 52 1.16 -3.10 -7.88
CA ASP A 52 1.17 -4.32 -7.09
C ASP A 52 2.53 -5.03 -7.05
N THR A 53 3.08 -5.45 -8.19
CA THR A 53 4.36 -6.17 -8.22
C THR A 53 5.49 -5.33 -7.65
N LEU A 54 5.51 -4.02 -7.93
CA LEU A 54 6.55 -3.12 -7.42
C LEU A 54 6.47 -2.95 -5.91
N ILE A 55 5.26 -2.83 -5.36
CA ILE A 55 5.01 -2.73 -3.92
C ILE A 55 5.36 -4.04 -3.21
N LEU A 56 4.94 -5.19 -3.75
CA LEU A 56 5.25 -6.50 -3.18
C LEU A 56 6.75 -6.76 -3.17
N ARG A 57 7.46 -6.43 -4.27
CA ARG A 57 8.92 -6.52 -4.33
C ARG A 57 9.61 -5.61 -3.34
N SER A 58 9.17 -4.35 -3.22
CA SER A 58 9.78 -3.40 -2.28
C SER A 58 9.60 -3.82 -0.81
N LEU A 59 8.63 -4.67 -0.54
CA LEU A 59 8.37 -5.26 0.78
C LEU A 59 8.98 -6.65 0.99
N ASP A 60 9.63 -7.25 -0.01
CA ASP A 60 10.12 -8.63 0.01
C ASP A 60 8.97 -9.65 0.21
N MET A 61 7.87 -9.42 -0.51
CA MET A 61 6.65 -10.23 -0.50
C MET A 61 6.29 -10.79 -1.89
N ASP A 62 7.13 -10.59 -2.91
CA ASP A 62 6.88 -11.13 -4.26
C ASP A 62 7.25 -12.61 -4.31
N ASP A 63 6.36 -13.46 -3.79
CA ASP A 63 6.52 -14.92 -3.79
C ASP A 63 5.68 -15.64 -4.84
N GLU A 64 5.10 -14.89 -5.79
CA GLU A 64 4.29 -15.39 -6.89
C GLU A 64 3.07 -16.23 -6.45
N LEU A 65 2.67 -16.11 -5.17
CA LEU A 65 1.50 -16.79 -4.63
C LEU A 65 0.24 -15.93 -4.78
N ASP A 66 -0.82 -16.53 -5.32
CA ASP A 66 -2.15 -15.91 -5.41
C ASP A 66 -2.65 -15.41 -4.04
N SER A 67 -2.37 -16.16 -2.96
CA SER A 67 -2.79 -15.77 -1.61
C SER A 67 -2.12 -14.50 -1.09
N THR A 68 -0.86 -14.26 -1.46
CA THR A 68 -0.16 -13.01 -1.14
C THR A 68 -0.76 -11.85 -1.93
N PHE A 69 -1.06 -12.10 -3.21
CA PHE A 69 -1.70 -11.13 -4.09
C PHE A 69 -3.10 -10.75 -3.61
N ASP A 70 -3.92 -11.73 -3.24
CA ASP A 70 -5.27 -11.52 -2.71
C ASP A 70 -5.25 -10.70 -1.42
N ALA A 71 -4.36 -11.04 -0.49
CA ALA A 71 -4.21 -10.29 0.76
C ALA A 71 -3.81 -8.83 0.50
N TYR A 72 -2.89 -8.61 -0.44
CA TYR A 72 -2.50 -7.27 -0.88
C TYR A 72 -3.69 -6.53 -1.50
N TYR A 73 -4.39 -7.17 -2.43
CA TYR A 73 -5.53 -6.61 -3.15
C TYR A 73 -6.61 -6.15 -2.18
N GLU A 74 -6.99 -7.00 -1.22
CA GLU A 74 -7.97 -6.68 -0.20
C GLU A 74 -7.57 -5.46 0.65
N ILE A 75 -6.29 -5.37 1.03
CA ILE A 75 -5.78 -4.23 1.82
C ILE A 75 -5.91 -2.94 1.01
N ILE A 76 -5.39 -2.93 -0.21
CA ILE A 76 -5.41 -1.74 -1.09
C ILE A 76 -6.85 -1.33 -1.41
N GLU A 77 -7.69 -2.27 -1.82
CA GLU A 77 -9.08 -2.03 -2.18
C GLU A 77 -9.90 -1.49 -1.00
N ARG A 78 -9.72 -2.07 0.19
CA ARG A 78 -10.39 -1.60 1.41
C ARG A 78 -9.91 -0.22 1.84
N ARG A 79 -8.63 0.10 1.64
CA ARG A 79 -8.03 1.38 2.02
C ARG A 79 -8.37 2.48 1.02
N SER A 80 -8.44 2.17 -0.28
CA SER A 80 -8.80 3.12 -1.33
C SER A 80 -10.22 3.66 -1.14
N LYS A 81 -11.16 2.80 -0.76
CA LYS A 81 -12.56 3.19 -0.46
C LYS A 81 -12.69 4.21 0.68
N LYS A 82 -11.73 4.25 1.60
CA LYS A 82 -11.72 5.13 2.79
C LYS A 82 -11.02 6.47 2.54
N ILE A 83 -10.64 6.77 1.30
CA ILE A 83 -10.02 8.03 0.92
C ILE A 83 -11.09 9.09 0.68
N ASP A 84 -10.92 10.21 1.37
CA ASP A 84 -11.66 11.45 1.19
C ASP A 84 -10.94 12.37 0.17
N ALA A 85 -11.55 13.48 -0.21
CA ALA A 85 -11.03 14.37 -1.26
C ALA A 85 -9.85 15.27 -0.84
N ASP A 86 -9.05 14.85 0.15
CA ASP A 86 -7.92 15.59 0.69
C ASP A 86 -6.62 14.76 0.74
N ASN A 87 -5.49 15.44 0.57
CA ASN A 87 -4.18 14.81 0.54
C ASN A 87 -3.81 14.13 1.87
N ASP A 88 -4.29 14.66 2.99
CA ASP A 88 -4.00 14.11 4.32
C ASP A 88 -4.68 12.75 4.52
N SER A 89 -5.93 12.60 4.04
CA SER A 89 -6.62 11.29 4.03
C SER A 89 -5.87 10.27 3.18
N ILE A 90 -5.39 10.65 1.99
CA ILE A 90 -4.59 9.76 1.13
C ILE A 90 -3.34 9.27 1.87
N MET A 91 -2.55 10.18 2.45
CA MET A 91 -1.32 9.82 3.14
C MET A 91 -1.59 8.95 4.37
N LYS A 92 -2.66 9.25 5.11
CA LYS A 92 -3.10 8.46 6.26
C LYS A 92 -3.49 7.03 5.86
N GLN A 93 -4.20 6.84 4.75
CA GLN A 93 -4.53 5.49 4.27
C GLN A 93 -3.31 4.77 3.72
N ALA A 94 -2.39 5.47 3.04
CA ALA A 94 -1.14 4.89 2.57
C ALA A 94 -0.27 4.35 3.72
N LEU A 95 -0.11 5.12 4.80
CA LEU A 95 0.58 4.65 6.00
C LEU A 95 -0.09 3.44 6.64
N LYS A 96 -1.43 3.43 6.73
CA LYS A 96 -2.16 2.28 7.27
C LYS A 96 -2.02 1.04 6.40
N ALA A 97 -2.11 1.18 5.08
CA ALA A 97 -1.89 0.10 4.13
C ALA A 97 -0.46 -0.45 4.26
N TYR A 98 0.54 0.42 4.35
CA TYR A 98 1.93 0.02 4.57
C TYR A 98 2.11 -0.81 5.86
N TYR A 99 1.54 -0.37 6.99
CA TYR A 99 1.61 -1.13 8.23
C TYR A 99 0.93 -2.51 8.13
N GLU A 100 -0.22 -2.60 7.49
CA GLU A 100 -0.91 -3.87 7.28
C GLU A 100 -0.11 -4.83 6.38
N LEU A 101 0.51 -4.31 5.31
CA LEU A 101 1.36 -5.12 4.46
C LEU A 101 2.61 -5.61 5.21
N LEU A 102 3.18 -4.79 6.10
CA LEU A 102 4.26 -5.24 6.98
C LEU A 102 3.81 -6.34 7.95
N GLU A 103 2.59 -6.28 8.46
CA GLU A 103 2.02 -7.35 9.28
C GLU A 103 1.83 -8.65 8.48
N GLN A 104 1.35 -8.55 7.23
CA GLN A 104 1.23 -9.71 6.35
C GLN A 104 2.60 -10.32 6.03
N ARG A 105 3.60 -9.51 5.73
CA ARG A 105 4.98 -9.98 5.55
C ARG A 105 5.49 -10.78 6.74
N LYS A 106 5.22 -10.31 7.97
CA LYS A 106 5.62 -11.02 9.19
C LYS A 106 4.97 -12.40 9.28
N LYS A 107 3.68 -12.51 8.92
CA LYS A 107 2.95 -13.79 8.90
C LYS A 107 3.53 -14.74 7.86
N LEU A 108 3.77 -14.26 6.63
CA LEU A 108 4.40 -15.06 5.56
C LEU A 108 5.78 -15.59 5.99
N ASN A 109 6.59 -14.75 6.64
CA ASN A 109 7.90 -15.15 7.13
C ASN A 109 7.84 -16.15 8.30
N ALA A 110 6.78 -16.12 9.11
CA ALA A 110 6.56 -17.14 10.14
C ALA A 110 6.25 -18.50 9.51
N VAL A 111 5.32 -18.53 8.55
CA VAL A 111 4.95 -19.75 7.81
C VAL A 111 6.15 -20.34 7.05
N LYS A 112 6.94 -19.50 6.37
CA LYS A 112 8.16 -19.93 5.65
C LYS A 112 9.22 -20.52 6.58
N LYS A 113 9.28 -20.09 7.85
CA LYS A 113 10.20 -20.66 8.85
C LYS A 113 9.73 -22.03 9.34
N GLU A 114 8.44 -22.20 9.59
CA GLU A 114 7.86 -23.48 10.01
C GLU A 114 8.00 -24.56 8.92
N ALA A 115 7.80 -24.18 7.65
CA ALA A 115 7.95 -25.08 6.51
C ALA A 115 9.41 -25.52 6.21
N LYS A 116 10.41 -24.77 6.69
CA LYS A 116 11.85 -25.13 6.52
C LYS A 116 12.41 -26.02 7.63
N VAL A 117 11.66 -26.21 8.72
CA VAL A 117 12.07 -27.00 9.89
C VAL A 117 11.42 -28.39 9.90
N SER A 118 10.47 -28.63 8.97
CA SER A 118 9.81 -29.92 8.74
C SER A 118 10.44 -30.62 7.53
#